data_AF-A0A3A2ZB24-F1
#
_entry.id   AF-A0A3A2ZB24-F1
#
_cell.length_a   1.000
_cell.length_b   1.000
_cell.length_c   1.000
_cell.angle_alpha   90.00
_cell.angle_beta   90.00
_cell.angle_gamma   90.00
#
_symmetry.space_group_name_H-M   'P 1'
#
loop_
_entity.id
_entity.type
_entity.pdbx_description
1 polymer ?
#
loop_
_entity_poly.entity_id
_entity_poly.type
_entity_poly.pdbx_seq_one_letter_code
_entity_poly.pdbx_strand_id
1 'polypeptide(L)'
;MTVLFFFLSLLSLVCASLSSPSAPSDYHERLDLQPLPQSSLLASFNFRSNTSQESFEQRHFRYFPRALGQILQHAHTKELHLRFTTGRWDAESWGPRPWNGSKEGGTGVELWAWIDAVDDERAFAKWITLTQSLSGLFCASMNFVDSTRTTRPVVSFDPAEDHSPASSLHLLHGTLPGEVVCTENLTPFLKLLPCKGKAGISSLFDGHKLFDASWQSMSVDVRPICPEQGECLVQIEQTVDMVLDIDRSKRPRDNPIPRPVPNDQLACDASKPYHSDDTCYPLENTLEKGWSLAEVFGRSLNGVCPLTEGNPETVCLRVPNERRVDIPPEVTETRQADGYTRCFALHPSTPFDLSIPEQEVHSQVPLKERSLHAERTIVGHGQERGGMRIIFNNPSETSPVEFIYFETLPWFLRPFVHTLQATITGHDGVRRQVPSSQIVKETFYRPAIDRKRGTQLELTLSVPAASTVTLTYDFEKAILRYTEYPPDANRGFNVAPAVIRLNPQDNESSPIYIRTTSLLLPLPTPDFSMPYNVIILTSTVIALAFGNIFNLLVRRFVSKEEAAALMAQTLKGRLLGKIVALRDRIRGKTSKTE
;
A
#
# COMPACT_ATOMS: atom_id res chain seq x y z
N MET A 1 -1.51 23.18 65.15
CA MET A 1 -2.22 22.03 64.51
C MET A 1 -3.41 22.46 63.65
N THR A 2 -4.16 23.50 64.01
CA THR A 2 -5.34 23.96 63.26
C THR A 2 -5.03 24.67 61.93
N VAL A 3 -3.92 25.40 61.83
CA VAL A 3 -3.51 26.10 60.59
C VAL A 3 -3.04 25.13 59.48
N LEU A 4 -2.42 24.01 59.87
CA LEU A 4 -1.92 23.01 58.92
C LEU A 4 -3.06 22.24 58.24
N PHE A 5 -4.14 21.94 58.99
CA PHE A 5 -5.33 21.28 58.45
C PHE A 5 -6.10 22.17 57.47
N PHE A 6 -6.12 23.49 57.71
CA PHE A 6 -6.78 24.44 56.81
C PHE A 6 -6.01 24.58 55.48
N PHE A 7 -4.68 24.58 55.52
CA PHE A 7 -3.85 24.60 54.30
C PHE A 7 -3.96 23.31 53.48
N LEU A 8 -4.02 22.14 54.13
CA LEU A 8 -4.22 20.84 53.45
C LEU A 8 -5.60 20.73 52.80
N SER A 9 -6.64 21.26 53.46
CA SER A 9 -8.00 21.34 52.90
C SER A 9 -8.10 22.32 51.72
N LEU A 10 -7.40 23.45 51.79
CA LEU A 10 -7.38 24.42 50.67
C LEU A 10 -6.58 23.87 49.48
N LEU A 11 -5.49 23.13 49.72
CA LEU A 11 -4.72 22.46 48.66
C LEU A 11 -5.54 21.34 47.98
N SER A 12 -6.33 20.57 48.74
CA SER A 12 -7.18 19.54 48.15
C SER A 12 -8.34 20.12 47.34
N LEU A 13 -8.89 21.27 47.77
CA LEU A 13 -9.95 21.98 47.03
C LEU A 13 -9.41 22.59 45.72
N VAL A 14 -8.18 23.14 45.75
CA VAL A 14 -7.51 23.68 44.55
C VAL A 14 -7.13 22.56 43.57
N CYS A 15 -6.63 21.42 44.05
CA CYS A 15 -6.36 20.25 43.21
C CYS A 15 -7.62 19.64 42.59
N ALA A 16 -8.75 19.64 43.30
CA ALA A 16 -10.03 19.17 42.75
C ALA A 16 -10.64 20.12 41.71
N SER A 17 -10.31 21.42 41.76
CA SER A 17 -10.75 22.41 40.76
C SER A 17 -9.88 22.46 39.49
N LEU A 18 -8.77 21.72 39.44
CA LEU A 18 -7.83 21.68 38.30
C LEU A 18 -7.96 20.43 37.43
N SER A 19 -8.83 19.48 37.78
CA SER A 19 -9.13 18.32 36.94
C SER A 19 -10.40 18.59 36.13
N SER A 20 -10.25 19.20 34.96
CA SER A 20 -11.27 19.14 33.92
C SER A 20 -11.56 17.67 33.60
N PRO A 21 -12.82 17.22 33.53
CA PRO A 21 -13.14 15.88 33.05
C PRO A 21 -12.84 15.83 31.55
N SER A 22 -11.62 15.44 31.17
CA SER A 22 -11.31 15.11 29.79
C SER A 22 -12.19 13.93 29.39
N ALA A 23 -12.94 14.05 28.30
CA ALA A 23 -13.67 12.92 27.71
C ALA A 23 -12.71 11.71 27.56
N PRO A 24 -13.15 10.49 27.90
CA PRO A 24 -12.27 9.33 27.91
C PRO A 24 -11.70 9.07 26.51
N SER A 25 -10.39 9.18 26.39
CA SER A 25 -9.65 8.66 25.24
C SER A 25 -9.85 7.14 25.22
N ASP A 26 -10.41 6.61 24.14
CA ASP A 26 -10.70 5.18 23.97
C ASP A 26 -9.77 4.58 22.89
N TYR A 27 -9.44 3.30 23.03
CA TYR A 27 -8.71 2.51 22.06
C TYR A 27 -9.47 1.21 21.79
N HIS A 28 -9.73 0.94 20.51
CA HIS A 28 -10.42 -0.26 20.06
C HIS A 28 -9.61 -0.95 18.97
N GLU A 29 -9.61 -2.28 18.99
CA GLU A 29 -9.01 -3.10 17.96
C GLU A 29 -9.98 -4.23 17.57
N ARG A 30 -10.09 -4.49 16.27
CA ARG A 30 -10.97 -5.50 15.71
C ARG A 30 -10.33 -6.18 14.50
N LEU A 31 -10.45 -7.50 14.44
CA LEU A 31 -10.02 -8.34 13.33
C LEU A 31 -11.23 -9.06 12.75
N ASP A 32 -11.60 -8.73 11.52
CA ASP A 32 -12.63 -9.43 10.76
C ASP A 32 -11.99 -10.41 9.76
N LEU A 33 -12.39 -11.67 9.83
CA LEU A 33 -11.89 -12.75 8.98
C LEU A 33 -13.02 -13.27 8.12
N GLN A 34 -12.77 -13.45 6.82
CA GLN A 34 -13.75 -14.01 5.90
C GLN A 34 -13.05 -14.96 4.92
N PRO A 35 -13.35 -16.27 4.99
CA PRO A 35 -12.99 -17.19 3.93
C PRO A 35 -13.62 -16.74 2.61
N LEU A 36 -12.78 -16.68 1.58
CA LEU A 36 -13.15 -16.34 0.21
C LEU A 36 -12.97 -17.58 -0.69
N PRO A 37 -13.61 -17.60 -1.87
CA PRO A 37 -13.41 -18.69 -2.84
C PRO A 37 -11.93 -18.93 -3.18
N GLN A 38 -11.63 -20.13 -3.67
CA GLN A 38 -10.28 -20.53 -4.11
C GLN A 38 -9.22 -20.49 -3.00
N SER A 39 -9.54 -21.03 -1.81
CA SER A 39 -8.61 -21.10 -0.67
C SER A 39 -8.03 -19.74 -0.25
N SER A 40 -8.79 -18.66 -0.42
CA SER A 40 -8.39 -17.32 -0.03
C SER A 40 -9.01 -16.93 1.32
N LEU A 41 -8.33 -16.09 2.09
CA LEU A 41 -8.81 -15.57 3.37
C LEU A 41 -8.63 -14.06 3.38
N LEU A 42 -9.72 -13.31 3.49
CA LEU A 42 -9.67 -11.90 3.83
C LEU A 42 -9.43 -11.75 5.33
N ALA A 43 -8.42 -10.98 5.69
CA ALA A 43 -8.18 -10.52 7.04
C ALA A 43 -8.18 -8.99 7.06
N SER A 44 -9.13 -8.40 7.78
CA SER A 44 -9.33 -6.97 7.92
C SER A 44 -9.05 -6.56 9.36
N PHE A 45 -7.97 -5.83 9.56
CA PHE A 45 -7.55 -5.30 10.86
C PHE A 45 -7.99 -3.85 10.96
N ASN A 46 -8.67 -3.49 12.04
CA ASN A 46 -9.09 -2.13 12.35
C ASN A 46 -8.57 -1.72 13.73
N PHE A 47 -7.91 -0.56 13.80
CA PHE A 47 -7.46 0.05 15.03
C PHE A 47 -7.99 1.47 15.10
N ARG A 48 -8.67 1.81 16.19
CA ARG A 48 -9.28 3.13 16.38
C ARG A 48 -8.82 3.70 17.70
N SER A 49 -8.37 4.95 17.69
CA SER A 49 -8.11 5.67 18.94
C SER A 49 -8.60 7.12 18.86
N ASN A 50 -9.08 7.62 19.99
CA ASN A 50 -9.61 8.97 20.12
C ASN A 50 -8.76 9.77 21.13
N THR A 51 -8.61 11.06 20.87
CA THR A 51 -8.06 12.04 21.81
C THR A 51 -8.91 13.29 21.81
N SER A 52 -8.99 14.00 22.93
CA SER A 52 -9.72 15.27 22.96
C SER A 52 -8.99 16.36 22.16
N GLN A 53 -9.73 17.30 21.58
CA GLN A 53 -9.15 18.39 20.79
C GLN A 53 -8.23 19.26 21.64
N GLU A 54 -8.61 19.56 22.89
CA GLU A 54 -7.76 20.31 23.83
C GLU A 54 -6.45 19.56 24.09
N SER A 55 -6.52 18.26 24.35
CA SER A 55 -5.34 17.43 24.61
C SER A 55 -4.44 17.38 23.38
N PHE A 56 -5.02 17.25 22.20
CA PHE A 56 -4.29 17.28 20.94
C PHE A 56 -3.53 18.60 20.78
N GLU A 57 -4.19 19.75 20.94
CA GLU A 57 -3.60 21.09 20.83
C GLU A 57 -2.49 21.34 21.87
N GLN A 58 -2.68 20.87 23.10
CA GLN A 58 -1.68 20.94 24.17
C GLN A 58 -0.54 19.90 24.01
N ARG A 59 -0.57 19.07 22.96
CA ARG A 59 0.42 18.02 22.67
C ARG A 59 0.44 16.90 23.72
N HIS A 60 -0.69 16.68 24.37
CA HIS A 60 -0.93 15.57 25.28
C HIS A 60 -1.43 14.35 24.49
N PHE A 61 -0.48 13.56 24.00
CA PHE A 61 -0.73 12.39 23.17
C PHE A 61 -0.80 11.12 24.03
N ARG A 62 -2.01 10.67 24.42
CA ARG A 62 -2.21 9.43 25.18
C ARG A 62 -2.18 8.18 24.29
N TYR A 63 -3.20 8.01 23.43
CA TYR A 63 -3.28 6.91 22.44
C TYR A 63 -3.01 7.37 21.02
N PHE A 64 -3.14 8.67 20.75
CA PHE A 64 -2.76 9.24 19.47
C PHE A 64 -1.22 9.23 19.32
N PRO A 65 -0.65 8.81 18.19
CA PRO A 65 0.79 8.76 18.02
C PRO A 65 1.41 10.16 17.90
N ARG A 66 2.28 10.52 18.87
CA ARG A 66 2.99 11.80 18.92
C ARG A 66 3.68 12.16 17.59
N ALA A 67 4.34 11.20 16.94
CA ALA A 67 5.08 11.45 15.70
C ALA A 67 4.17 12.00 14.59
N LEU A 68 2.97 11.42 14.42
CA LEU A 68 2.00 11.91 13.45
C LEU A 68 1.35 13.22 13.92
N GLY A 69 1.00 13.32 15.21
CA GLY A 69 0.31 14.49 15.75
C GLY A 69 1.13 15.77 15.59
N GLN A 70 2.44 15.70 15.82
CA GLN A 70 3.36 16.81 15.59
C GLN A 70 3.44 17.24 14.12
N ILE A 71 3.40 16.27 13.19
CA ILE A 71 3.40 16.55 11.75
C ILE A 71 2.11 17.28 11.34
N LEU A 72 0.95 16.77 11.78
CA LEU A 72 -0.35 17.37 11.47
C LEU A 72 -0.47 18.80 12.02
N GLN A 73 -0.01 19.03 13.25
CA GLN A 73 0.03 20.36 13.84
C GLN A 73 0.95 21.31 13.08
N HIS A 74 2.15 20.84 12.68
CA HIS A 74 3.11 21.67 11.97
C HIS A 74 2.62 22.04 10.56
N ALA A 75 1.95 21.12 9.87
CA ALA A 75 1.36 21.36 8.56
C ALA A 75 -0.05 21.99 8.62
N HIS A 76 -0.61 22.22 9.80
CA HIS A 76 -2.01 22.65 10.00
C HIS A 76 -3.02 21.79 9.23
N THR A 77 -2.81 20.48 9.27
CA THR A 77 -3.69 19.50 8.64
C THR A 77 -4.81 19.13 9.59
N LYS A 78 -6.06 19.37 9.19
CA LYS A 78 -7.26 19.05 9.98
C LYS A 78 -7.76 17.64 9.70
N GLU A 79 -7.60 17.18 8.47
CA GLU A 79 -7.87 15.80 8.06
C GLU A 79 -6.74 15.26 7.20
N LEU A 80 -6.42 13.99 7.42
CA LEU A 80 -5.42 13.26 6.64
C LEU A 80 -5.96 11.87 6.32
N HIS A 81 -5.80 11.49 5.07
CA HIS A 81 -6.08 10.14 4.58
C HIS A 81 -4.88 9.67 3.77
N LEU A 82 -4.28 8.58 4.20
CA LEU A 82 -3.10 7.99 3.57
C LEU A 82 -3.37 6.52 3.28
N ARG A 83 -2.98 6.06 2.09
CA ARG A 83 -3.22 4.71 1.59
C ARG A 83 -1.95 4.14 0.97
N PHE A 84 -1.66 2.88 1.28
CA PHE A 84 -0.63 2.07 0.65
C PHE A 84 -1.28 0.80 0.13
N THR A 85 -1.39 0.62 -1.18
CA THR A 85 -2.12 -0.54 -1.74
C THR A 85 -1.30 -1.26 -2.79
N THR A 86 -1.29 -2.59 -2.75
CA THR A 86 -0.65 -3.44 -3.77
C THR A 86 -1.51 -4.65 -4.12
N GLY A 87 -1.36 -5.13 -5.34
CA GLY A 87 -2.16 -6.23 -5.87
C GLY A 87 -3.44 -5.76 -6.55
N ARG A 88 -4.28 -6.71 -6.95
CA ARG A 88 -5.56 -6.47 -7.62
C ARG A 88 -6.67 -7.14 -6.82
N TRP A 89 -7.70 -6.38 -6.48
CA TRP A 89 -8.93 -6.93 -5.94
C TRP A 89 -9.69 -7.68 -7.03
N ASP A 90 -9.94 -8.98 -6.85
CA ASP A 90 -10.81 -9.75 -7.72
C ASP A 90 -12.27 -9.57 -7.28
N ALA A 91 -12.90 -8.53 -7.80
CA ALA A 91 -14.30 -8.24 -7.49
C ALA A 91 -15.26 -9.35 -7.98
N GLU A 92 -14.84 -10.20 -8.94
CA GLU A 92 -15.65 -11.31 -9.44
C GLU A 92 -15.78 -12.43 -8.43
N SER A 93 -14.67 -12.88 -7.89
CA SER A 93 -14.67 -13.97 -6.92
C SER A 93 -14.89 -13.50 -5.48
N TRP A 94 -14.48 -12.28 -5.13
CA TRP A 94 -14.47 -11.80 -3.73
C TRP A 94 -15.62 -10.84 -3.40
N GLY A 95 -16.38 -10.39 -4.40
CA GLY A 95 -17.48 -9.45 -4.20
C GLY A 95 -17.00 -8.01 -3.96
N PRO A 96 -17.78 -7.18 -3.23
CA PRO A 96 -17.41 -5.79 -2.96
C PRO A 96 -16.22 -5.71 -2.02
N ARG A 97 -15.51 -4.59 -2.12
CA ARG A 97 -14.31 -4.34 -1.33
C ARG A 97 -14.67 -4.05 0.13
N PRO A 98 -13.78 -4.35 1.10
CA PRO A 98 -13.96 -3.99 2.50
C PRO A 98 -14.21 -2.48 2.64
N TRP A 99 -14.96 -2.09 3.69
CA TRP A 99 -15.23 -0.68 4.01
C TRP A 99 -15.82 0.15 2.85
N ASN A 100 -16.55 -0.51 1.93
CA ASN A 100 -17.04 0.11 0.70
C ASN A 100 -15.94 0.82 -0.12
N GLY A 101 -14.69 0.36 -0.01
CA GLY A 101 -13.53 0.93 -0.71
C GLY A 101 -13.00 2.26 -0.15
N SER A 102 -13.57 2.77 0.95
CA SER A 102 -13.15 4.06 1.55
C SER A 102 -11.77 4.01 2.20
N LYS A 103 -11.37 2.83 2.70
CA LYS A 103 -10.10 2.59 3.41
C LYS A 103 -8.96 2.14 2.50
N GLU A 104 -9.24 1.70 1.28
CA GLU A 104 -8.19 1.36 0.33
C GLU A 104 -7.81 2.55 -0.56
N GLY A 105 -6.66 2.45 -1.22
CA GLY A 105 -6.16 3.42 -2.19
C GLY A 105 -5.90 2.79 -3.55
N GLY A 106 -5.45 3.60 -4.49
CA GLY A 106 -4.92 3.14 -5.76
C GLY A 106 -3.63 2.36 -5.53
N THR A 107 -3.24 1.54 -6.51
CA THR A 107 -1.93 0.87 -6.46
C THR A 107 -0.82 1.90 -6.19
N GLY A 108 0.09 1.57 -5.27
CA GLY A 108 1.13 2.48 -4.79
C GLY A 108 0.66 3.30 -3.59
N VAL A 109 0.97 4.60 -3.60
CA VAL A 109 0.55 5.54 -2.55
C VAL A 109 -0.51 6.50 -3.08
N GLU A 110 -1.56 6.69 -2.30
CA GLU A 110 -2.57 7.73 -2.49
C GLU A 110 -2.79 8.44 -1.17
N LEU A 111 -2.89 9.76 -1.20
CA LEU A 111 -3.21 10.54 -0.03
C LEU A 111 -3.99 11.80 -0.37
N TRP A 112 -4.86 12.21 0.55
CA TRP A 112 -5.50 13.50 0.51
C TRP A 112 -5.62 14.08 1.91
N ALA A 113 -5.66 15.41 1.98
CA ALA A 113 -5.71 16.12 3.23
C ALA A 113 -6.50 17.43 3.08
N TRP A 114 -7.17 17.81 4.17
CA TRP A 114 -7.79 19.12 4.32
C TRP A 114 -6.87 19.99 5.18
N ILE A 115 -6.31 21.01 4.54
CA ILE A 115 -5.34 21.92 5.16
C ILE A 115 -6.01 23.25 5.46
N ASP A 116 -5.88 23.69 6.70
CA ASP A 116 -6.36 25.00 7.14
C ASP A 116 -5.35 26.09 6.78
N ALA A 117 -5.74 26.98 5.87
CA ALA A 117 -4.90 28.08 5.39
C ALA A 117 -5.75 29.25 4.88
N VAL A 118 -5.17 30.45 4.88
CA VAL A 118 -5.87 31.66 4.41
C VAL A 118 -6.08 31.66 2.89
N ASP A 119 -5.18 30.99 2.16
CA ASP A 119 -5.16 31.00 0.70
C ASP A 119 -4.53 29.71 0.14
N ASP A 120 -4.75 29.51 -1.16
CA ASP A 120 -4.31 28.34 -1.90
C ASP A 120 -2.78 28.15 -1.94
N GLU A 121 -2.00 29.23 -1.92
CA GLU A 121 -0.54 29.18 -2.02
C GLU A 121 0.06 28.70 -0.69
N ARG A 122 -0.41 29.26 0.42
CA ARG A 122 -0.06 28.83 1.77
C ARG A 122 -0.52 27.40 2.06
N ALA A 123 -1.72 27.02 1.58
CA ALA A 123 -2.19 25.64 1.67
C ALA A 123 -1.23 24.68 0.95
N PHE A 124 -0.74 25.05 -0.23
CA PHE A 124 0.22 24.24 -0.99
C PHE A 124 1.59 24.16 -0.29
N ALA A 125 2.09 25.24 0.29
CA ALA A 125 3.35 25.20 1.07
C ALA A 125 3.25 24.26 2.28
N LYS A 126 2.12 24.30 2.99
CA LYS A 126 1.80 23.38 4.09
C LYS A 126 1.65 21.93 3.62
N TRP A 127 1.04 21.71 2.47
CA TRP A 127 0.95 20.40 1.82
C TRP A 127 2.33 19.81 1.52
N ILE A 128 3.26 20.59 0.98
CA ILE A 128 4.63 20.13 0.73
C ILE A 128 5.33 19.78 2.04
N THR A 129 5.11 20.56 3.11
CA THR A 129 5.64 20.25 4.44
C THR A 129 5.09 18.92 4.97
N LEU A 130 3.79 18.67 4.78
CA LEU A 130 3.14 17.41 5.14
C LEU A 130 3.72 16.23 4.38
N THR A 131 3.78 16.29 3.04
CA THR A 131 4.26 15.17 2.21
C THR A 131 5.72 14.84 2.47
N GLN A 132 6.57 15.85 2.69
CA GLN A 132 7.98 15.65 3.10
C GLN A 132 8.10 14.99 4.47
N SER A 133 7.28 15.41 5.44
CA SER A 133 7.32 14.84 6.80
C SER A 133 6.80 13.40 6.84
N LEU A 134 5.71 13.13 6.11
CA LEU A 134 5.15 11.78 5.97
C LEU A 134 6.10 10.84 5.22
N SER A 135 6.82 11.35 4.21
CA SER A 135 7.88 10.61 3.52
C SER A 135 8.94 10.09 4.49
N GLY A 136 9.41 10.94 5.41
CA GLY A 136 10.35 10.54 6.45
C GLY A 136 9.75 9.57 7.48
N LEU A 137 8.47 9.71 7.84
CA LEU A 137 7.81 8.85 8.81
C LEU A 137 7.59 7.42 8.30
N PHE A 138 7.11 7.28 7.05
CA PHE A 138 6.76 5.99 6.46
C PHE A 138 7.85 5.40 5.56
N CYS A 139 9.00 6.07 5.44
CA CYS A 139 10.10 5.69 4.53
C CYS A 139 9.64 5.49 3.08
N ALA A 140 8.67 6.28 2.64
CA ALA A 140 8.06 6.20 1.32
C ALA A 140 8.37 7.47 0.51
N SER A 141 8.34 7.38 -0.81
CA SER A 141 8.76 8.47 -1.70
C SER A 141 7.73 9.61 -1.87
N MET A 142 6.91 9.86 -0.84
CA MET A 142 5.88 10.91 -0.82
C MET A 142 6.44 12.33 -1.04
N ASN A 143 7.74 12.54 -0.81
CA ASN A 143 8.43 13.78 -1.16
C ASN A 143 8.41 14.08 -2.68
N PHE A 144 8.13 13.09 -3.54
CA PHE A 144 7.90 13.30 -4.98
C PHE A 144 6.46 13.68 -5.33
N VAL A 145 5.57 13.88 -4.36
CA VAL A 145 4.26 14.51 -4.57
C VAL A 145 4.47 16.02 -4.67
N ASP A 146 4.93 16.44 -5.83
CA ASP A 146 5.15 17.83 -6.18
C ASP A 146 3.89 18.47 -6.81
N SER A 147 4.02 19.68 -7.37
CA SER A 147 2.92 20.36 -8.04
C SER A 147 2.42 19.63 -9.29
N THR A 148 3.24 18.77 -9.91
CA THR A 148 2.84 17.99 -11.10
C THR A 148 1.97 16.79 -10.74
N ARG A 149 2.07 16.30 -9.50
CA ARG A 149 1.31 15.16 -8.96
C ARG A 149 0.28 15.54 -7.89
N THR A 150 0.13 16.84 -7.62
CA THR A 150 -0.89 17.36 -6.70
C THR A 150 -2.10 17.86 -7.48
N THR A 151 -3.27 17.37 -7.13
CA THR A 151 -4.58 17.80 -7.67
C THR A 151 -5.45 18.40 -6.57
N ARG A 152 -6.51 19.09 -6.95
CA ARG A 152 -7.49 19.69 -6.02
C ARG A 152 -8.90 19.31 -6.46
N PRO A 153 -9.33 18.07 -6.17
CA PRO A 153 -10.67 17.59 -6.52
C PRO A 153 -11.75 18.55 -6.03
N VAL A 154 -12.85 18.66 -6.76
CA VAL A 154 -13.96 19.57 -6.43
C VAL A 154 -15.10 18.83 -5.74
N VAL A 155 -15.45 17.64 -6.23
CA VAL A 155 -16.64 16.89 -5.79
C VAL A 155 -16.32 15.45 -5.37
N SER A 156 -15.13 14.96 -5.69
CA SER A 156 -14.77 13.55 -5.50
C SER A 156 -14.54 13.15 -4.05
N PHE A 157 -14.16 14.09 -3.19
CA PHE A 157 -13.89 13.87 -1.78
C PHE A 157 -14.56 14.97 -0.97
N ASP A 158 -15.33 14.56 0.04
CA ASP A 158 -15.91 15.49 1.01
C ASP A 158 -15.10 15.47 2.30
N PRO A 159 -15.05 16.59 3.01
CA PRO A 159 -14.53 16.62 4.37
C PRO A 159 -15.49 15.86 5.30
N ALA A 160 -15.02 15.40 6.47
CA ALA A 160 -15.96 14.95 7.49
C ALA A 160 -16.87 16.12 7.91
N GLU A 161 -18.12 15.84 8.26
CA GLU A 161 -19.12 16.90 8.54
C GLU A 161 -18.81 17.72 9.81
N ASP A 162 -17.80 17.30 10.58
CA ASP A 162 -17.49 17.78 11.94
C ASP A 162 -16.39 18.87 11.97
N HIS A 163 -16.23 19.66 10.91
CA HIS A 163 -15.28 20.78 10.92
C HIS A 163 -15.85 22.03 11.58
N SER A 164 -14.97 22.76 12.28
CA SER A 164 -15.30 24.10 12.76
C SER A 164 -15.58 25.05 11.58
N PRO A 165 -16.68 25.82 11.59
CA PRO A 165 -17.05 26.71 10.48
C PRO A 165 -16.08 27.89 10.27
N ALA A 166 -15.13 28.11 11.18
CA ALA A 166 -14.14 29.17 11.09
C ALA A 166 -12.87 28.79 10.29
N SER A 167 -12.69 27.51 9.94
CA SER A 167 -11.50 27.05 9.20
C SER A 167 -11.64 27.31 7.70
N SER A 168 -10.54 27.74 7.07
CA SER A 168 -10.47 27.88 5.61
C SER A 168 -9.77 26.64 5.07
N LEU A 169 -10.57 25.62 4.78
CA LEU A 169 -10.07 24.29 4.41
C LEU A 169 -9.82 24.21 2.91
N HIS A 170 -8.62 23.75 2.55
CA HIS A 170 -8.22 23.48 1.18
C HIS A 170 -7.94 21.98 1.03
N LEU A 171 -8.64 21.33 0.09
CA LEU A 171 -8.38 19.94 -0.28
C LEU A 171 -7.18 19.84 -1.21
N LEU A 172 -6.21 19.01 -0.83
CA LEU A 172 -5.12 18.58 -1.71
C LEU A 172 -5.09 17.05 -1.77
N HIS A 173 -4.91 16.54 -2.97
CA HIS A 173 -4.81 15.11 -3.26
C HIS A 173 -3.53 14.83 -4.04
N GLY A 174 -2.86 13.73 -3.73
CA GLY A 174 -1.64 13.29 -4.40
C GLY A 174 -1.59 11.78 -4.55
N THR A 175 -0.95 11.33 -5.63
CA THR A 175 -0.82 9.90 -5.93
C THR A 175 0.55 9.58 -6.53
N LEU A 176 1.09 8.43 -6.13
CA LEU A 176 2.34 7.85 -6.60
C LEU A 176 2.09 6.39 -6.99
N PRO A 177 1.58 6.14 -8.21
CA PRO A 177 1.24 4.78 -8.64
C PRO A 177 2.46 3.86 -8.88
N GLY A 178 3.67 4.43 -8.87
CA GLY A 178 4.92 3.67 -8.96
C GLY A 178 5.62 3.44 -7.63
N GLU A 179 5.06 3.92 -6.52
CA GLU A 179 5.63 3.63 -5.20
C GLU A 179 5.43 2.15 -4.88
N VAL A 180 6.51 1.47 -4.54
CA VAL A 180 6.45 0.07 -4.08
C VAL A 180 6.16 0.10 -2.58
N VAL A 181 5.14 -0.64 -2.14
CA VAL A 181 4.87 -0.78 -0.70
C VAL A 181 5.78 -1.89 -0.16
N CYS A 182 6.62 -1.53 0.81
CA CYS A 182 7.66 -2.41 1.34
C CYS A 182 7.49 -2.67 2.85
N THR A 183 8.23 -3.63 3.39
CA THR A 183 8.26 -3.97 4.83
C THR A 183 8.64 -2.80 5.74
N GLU A 184 9.39 -1.86 5.18
CA GLU A 184 9.85 -0.61 5.77
C GLU A 184 8.68 0.34 6.06
N ASN A 185 7.54 0.18 5.39
CA ASN A 185 6.32 0.97 5.61
C ASN A 185 5.49 0.37 6.77
N LEU A 186 5.53 -0.95 6.93
CA LEU A 186 4.82 -1.65 8.02
C LEU A 186 5.41 -1.32 9.39
N THR A 187 6.73 -1.24 9.50
CA THR A 187 7.41 -0.96 10.78
C THR A 187 6.96 0.38 11.42
N PRO A 188 6.96 1.53 10.72
CA PRO A 188 6.45 2.78 11.26
C PRO A 188 4.93 2.72 11.49
N PHE A 189 4.16 2.06 10.63
CA PHE A 189 2.72 1.85 10.85
C PHE A 189 2.45 1.18 12.21
N LEU A 190 3.13 0.08 12.51
CA LEU A 190 3.02 -0.60 13.81
C LEU A 190 3.51 0.29 14.96
N LYS A 191 4.51 1.14 14.75
CA LYS A 191 4.97 2.07 15.80
C LYS A 191 3.93 3.12 16.17
N LEU A 192 2.97 3.41 15.31
CA LEU A 192 1.87 4.34 15.59
C LEU A 192 0.80 3.72 16.52
N LEU A 193 0.67 2.39 16.54
CA LEU A 193 -0.30 1.69 17.37
C LEU A 193 0.11 1.69 18.85
N PRO A 194 -0.82 1.87 19.81
CA PRO A 194 -0.54 1.85 21.25
C PRO A 194 0.15 0.56 21.72
N CYS A 195 -0.37 -0.60 21.33
CA CYS A 195 0.20 -1.92 21.63
C CYS A 195 1.28 -2.39 20.62
N LYS A 196 1.57 -1.54 19.64
CA LYS A 196 2.57 -1.75 18.58
C LYS A 196 2.32 -3.00 17.76
N GLY A 197 3.15 -4.02 17.97
CA GLY A 197 3.00 -5.36 17.40
C GLY A 197 3.31 -6.43 18.45
N LYS A 198 3.07 -6.12 19.73
CA LYS A 198 3.45 -6.98 20.87
C LYS A 198 2.26 -7.68 21.51
N ALA A 199 1.09 -7.06 21.51
CA ALA A 199 -0.15 -7.55 22.11
C ALA A 199 -1.35 -7.15 21.24
N GLY A 200 -2.48 -7.81 21.44
CA GLY A 200 -3.66 -7.59 20.61
C GLY A 200 -3.53 -8.20 19.22
N ILE A 201 -4.49 -7.89 18.35
CA ILE A 201 -4.50 -8.37 16.96
C ILE A 201 -3.24 -7.93 16.19
N SER A 202 -2.61 -6.83 16.61
CA SER A 202 -1.36 -6.33 16.02
C SER A 202 -0.19 -7.31 16.15
N SER A 203 -0.24 -8.26 17.09
CA SER A 203 0.80 -9.28 17.25
C SER A 203 0.84 -10.26 16.09
N LEU A 204 -0.25 -10.41 15.34
CA LEU A 204 -0.36 -11.29 14.17
C LEU A 204 0.42 -10.79 12.95
N PHE A 205 0.77 -9.50 12.90
CA PHE A 205 1.48 -8.96 11.75
C PHE A 205 2.87 -9.59 11.56
N ASP A 206 3.07 -10.09 10.35
CA ASP A 206 4.34 -10.60 9.84
C ASP A 206 4.57 -10.00 8.45
N GLY A 207 5.73 -9.37 8.25
CA GLY A 207 6.04 -8.72 6.98
C GLY A 207 6.00 -9.69 5.81
N HIS A 208 6.49 -10.92 5.96
CA HIS A 208 6.48 -11.87 4.86
C HIS A 208 5.06 -12.30 4.50
N LYS A 209 4.18 -12.50 5.49
CA LYS A 209 2.78 -12.86 5.24
C LYS A 209 2.00 -11.72 4.57
N LEU A 210 2.16 -10.50 5.08
CA LEU A 210 1.47 -9.32 4.55
C LEU A 210 1.88 -9.05 3.10
N PHE A 211 3.19 -9.02 2.80
CA PHE A 211 3.69 -8.71 1.46
C PHE A 211 3.65 -9.89 0.47
N ASP A 212 3.40 -11.11 0.95
CA ASP A 212 3.07 -12.26 0.11
C ASP A 212 1.56 -12.40 -0.13
N ALA A 213 0.72 -11.52 0.43
CA ALA A 213 -0.72 -11.51 0.17
C ALA A 213 -1.02 -11.21 -1.31
N SER A 214 -2.08 -11.81 -1.85
CA SER A 214 -2.50 -11.59 -3.25
C SER A 214 -3.00 -10.16 -3.48
N TRP A 215 -3.54 -9.54 -2.43
CA TRP A 215 -3.89 -8.13 -2.37
C TRP A 215 -3.72 -7.62 -0.94
N GLN A 216 -3.29 -6.37 -0.77
CA GLN A 216 -3.19 -5.74 0.52
C GLN A 216 -3.41 -4.22 0.44
N SER A 217 -3.95 -3.64 1.50
CA SER A 217 -4.05 -2.21 1.70
C SER A 217 -3.77 -1.84 3.16
N MET A 218 -2.92 -0.84 3.37
CA MET A 218 -2.73 -0.20 4.68
C MET A 218 -3.25 1.23 4.61
N SER A 219 -4.03 1.64 5.60
CA SER A 219 -4.66 2.96 5.64
C SER A 219 -4.42 3.65 6.98
N VAL A 220 -4.25 4.97 6.92
CA VAL A 220 -4.23 5.84 8.09
C VAL A 220 -5.18 7.00 7.81
N ASP A 221 -6.21 7.12 8.64
CA ASP A 221 -7.18 8.20 8.61
C ASP A 221 -7.12 9.00 9.90
N VAL A 222 -7.10 10.31 9.78
CA VAL A 222 -7.24 11.23 10.90
C VAL A 222 -8.35 12.21 10.57
N ARG A 223 -9.37 12.25 11.43
CA ARG A 223 -10.54 13.12 11.27
C ARG A 223 -10.99 13.73 12.59
N PRO A 224 -11.55 14.94 12.59
CA PRO A 224 -12.31 15.45 13.72
C PRO A 224 -13.62 14.68 13.86
N ILE A 225 -14.07 14.52 15.11
CA ILE A 225 -15.41 14.04 15.46
C ILE A 225 -15.96 15.02 16.49
N CYS A 226 -16.99 15.76 16.12
CA CYS A 226 -17.57 16.81 16.96
C CYS A 226 -19.02 16.43 17.27
N PRO A 227 -19.30 15.80 18.43
CA PRO A 227 -20.68 15.50 18.80
C PRO A 227 -21.50 16.78 18.96
N GLU A 228 -22.81 16.72 18.70
CA GLU A 228 -23.73 17.87 18.87
C GLU A 228 -23.65 18.51 20.27
N GLN A 229 -23.34 17.70 21.28
CA GLN A 229 -23.10 18.11 22.65
C GLN A 229 -21.81 17.45 23.16
N GLY A 230 -20.76 18.23 23.38
CA GLY A 230 -19.49 17.74 23.93
C GLY A 230 -18.26 18.45 23.38
N GLU A 231 -17.09 17.99 23.81
CA GLU A 231 -15.81 18.41 23.25
C GLU A 231 -15.56 17.66 21.93
N CYS A 232 -15.03 18.36 20.92
CA CYS A 232 -14.53 17.70 19.71
C CYS A 232 -13.38 16.76 20.04
N LEU A 233 -13.33 15.63 19.34
CA LEU A 233 -12.28 14.63 19.42
C LEU A 233 -11.51 14.58 18.11
N VAL A 234 -10.23 14.27 18.18
CA VAL A 234 -9.44 13.85 17.02
C VAL A 234 -9.37 12.33 17.05
N GLN A 235 -9.95 11.70 16.03
CA GLN A 235 -9.89 10.26 15.84
C GLN A 235 -8.79 9.91 14.85
N ILE A 236 -7.97 8.93 15.20
CA ILE A 236 -7.13 8.21 14.26
C ILE A 236 -7.67 6.80 14.09
N GLU A 237 -7.84 6.39 12.84
CA GLU A 237 -8.23 5.06 12.45
C GLU A 237 -7.16 4.50 11.51
N GLN A 238 -6.70 3.30 11.80
CA GLN A 238 -5.67 2.62 11.03
C GLN A 238 -6.22 1.27 10.61
N THR A 239 -6.20 0.96 9.32
CA THR A 239 -6.66 -0.34 8.82
C THR A 239 -5.56 -1.05 8.06
N VAL A 240 -5.56 -2.38 8.15
CA VAL A 240 -4.79 -3.25 7.26
C VAL A 240 -5.72 -4.33 6.74
N ASP A 241 -5.98 -4.31 5.45
CA ASP A 241 -6.79 -5.30 4.78
C ASP A 241 -5.85 -6.15 3.91
N MET A 242 -5.94 -7.48 3.99
CA MET A 242 -5.13 -8.38 3.18
C MET A 242 -5.89 -9.63 2.77
N VAL A 243 -5.65 -10.10 1.54
CA VAL A 243 -6.18 -11.38 1.03
C VAL A 243 -5.04 -12.38 0.95
N LEU A 244 -5.04 -13.32 1.89
CA LEU A 244 -4.05 -14.37 2.02
C LEU A 244 -4.50 -15.62 1.26
N ASP A 245 -3.57 -16.27 0.58
CA ASP A 245 -3.77 -17.63 0.09
C ASP A 245 -3.47 -18.60 1.24
N ILE A 246 -4.45 -19.40 1.65
CA ILE A 246 -4.36 -20.28 2.81
C ILE A 246 -3.26 -21.34 2.59
N ASP A 247 -3.21 -21.97 1.42
CA ASP A 247 -2.24 -23.03 1.11
C ASP A 247 -0.80 -22.47 1.06
N ARG A 248 -0.63 -21.27 0.48
CA ARG A 248 0.66 -20.57 0.49
C ARG A 248 1.05 -20.15 1.91
N SER A 249 0.09 -19.70 2.71
CA SER A 249 0.32 -19.25 4.09
C SER A 249 0.68 -20.40 5.02
N LYS A 250 0.16 -21.61 4.81
CA LYS A 250 0.47 -22.80 5.62
C LYS A 250 1.88 -23.37 5.40
N ARG A 251 2.65 -22.84 4.45
CA ARG A 251 3.97 -23.40 4.11
C ARG A 251 4.95 -23.32 5.29
N PRO A 252 5.70 -24.41 5.56
CA PRO A 252 6.73 -24.40 6.59
C PRO A 252 7.81 -23.36 6.30
N ARG A 253 8.32 -22.71 7.35
CA ARG A 253 9.43 -21.74 7.24
C ARG A 253 10.70 -22.36 6.64
N ASP A 254 10.90 -23.66 6.85
CA ASP A 254 12.08 -24.38 6.38
C ASP A 254 12.04 -24.70 4.87
N ASN A 255 10.92 -24.44 4.18
CA ASN A 255 10.80 -24.60 2.72
C ASN A 255 10.15 -23.37 2.06
N PRO A 256 10.87 -22.23 1.99
CA PRO A 256 10.32 -20.97 1.50
C PRO A 256 10.10 -20.96 -0.02
N ILE A 257 10.83 -21.78 -0.79
CA ILE A 257 10.71 -21.83 -2.24
C ILE A 257 9.75 -22.96 -2.60
N PRO A 258 8.61 -22.67 -3.27
CA PRO A 258 7.71 -23.72 -3.73
C PRO A 258 8.44 -24.65 -4.69
N ARG A 259 8.63 -25.89 -4.27
CA ARG A 259 9.09 -26.98 -5.12
C ARG A 259 7.85 -27.75 -5.58
N PRO A 260 7.78 -28.14 -6.86
CA PRO A 260 6.76 -29.08 -7.31
C PRO A 260 6.78 -30.30 -6.39
N VAL A 261 5.60 -30.71 -5.94
CA VAL A 261 5.48 -31.98 -5.24
C VAL A 261 5.87 -33.11 -6.20
N PRO A 262 6.50 -34.19 -5.70
CA PRO A 262 6.74 -35.40 -6.50
C PRO A 262 5.46 -35.90 -7.19
N ASN A 263 5.59 -36.55 -8.37
CA ASN A 263 4.45 -36.97 -9.18
C ASN A 263 3.46 -37.87 -8.42
N ASP A 264 3.96 -38.69 -7.49
CA ASP A 264 3.17 -39.57 -6.62
C ASP A 264 2.30 -38.82 -5.59
N GLN A 265 2.58 -37.55 -5.35
CA GLN A 265 1.86 -36.69 -4.39
C GLN A 265 0.94 -35.67 -5.08
N LEU A 266 0.83 -35.72 -6.42
CA LEU A 266 -0.10 -34.89 -7.15
C LEU A 266 -1.53 -35.40 -6.93
N ALA A 267 -2.44 -34.49 -6.56
CA ALA A 267 -3.86 -34.79 -6.42
C ALA A 267 -4.51 -34.87 -7.82
N CYS A 268 -4.44 -36.05 -8.45
CA CYS A 268 -4.97 -36.30 -9.78
C CYS A 268 -6.30 -37.06 -9.74
N ASP A 269 -7.23 -36.68 -10.61
CA ASP A 269 -8.44 -37.44 -10.88
C ASP A 269 -8.10 -38.69 -11.71
N ALA A 270 -7.91 -39.81 -11.04
CA ALA A 270 -7.60 -41.10 -11.66
C ALA A 270 -8.79 -41.69 -12.47
N SER A 271 -9.99 -41.09 -12.40
CA SER A 271 -11.14 -41.52 -13.20
C SER A 271 -11.07 -41.08 -14.66
N LYS A 272 -10.21 -40.10 -14.99
CA LYS A 272 -10.07 -39.62 -16.37
C LYS A 272 -9.37 -40.66 -17.25
N PRO A 273 -9.86 -40.94 -18.47
CA PRO A 273 -9.30 -41.98 -19.35
C PRO A 273 -7.90 -41.67 -19.88
N TYR A 274 -7.45 -40.42 -19.74
CA TYR A 274 -6.13 -39.94 -20.14
C TYR A 274 -5.19 -39.74 -18.94
N HIS A 275 -5.56 -40.21 -17.74
CA HIS A 275 -4.64 -40.18 -16.61
C HIS A 275 -3.45 -41.13 -16.85
N SER A 276 -2.24 -40.60 -16.72
CA SER A 276 -0.97 -41.32 -16.91
C SER A 276 0.11 -40.72 -16.01
N ASP A 277 1.29 -41.37 -15.95
CA ASP A 277 2.44 -40.91 -15.15
C ASP A 277 2.93 -39.49 -15.52
N ASP A 278 2.66 -39.04 -16.76
CA ASP A 278 2.99 -37.73 -17.30
C ASP A 278 1.79 -36.78 -17.45
N THR A 279 0.55 -37.29 -17.27
CA THR A 279 -0.68 -36.51 -17.45
C THR A 279 -1.60 -36.62 -16.23
N CYS A 280 -1.74 -35.50 -15.52
CA CYS A 280 -2.56 -35.37 -14.32
C CYS A 280 -3.67 -34.36 -14.57
N TYR A 281 -4.93 -34.81 -14.55
CA TYR A 281 -6.06 -33.88 -14.41
C TYR A 281 -6.22 -33.56 -12.92
N PRO A 282 -6.26 -32.27 -12.50
CA PRO A 282 -6.43 -31.93 -11.09
C PRO A 282 -7.71 -32.53 -10.52
N LEU A 283 -7.62 -33.17 -9.35
CA LEU A 283 -8.79 -33.64 -8.62
C LEU A 283 -9.59 -32.42 -8.12
N GLU A 284 -10.88 -32.34 -8.46
CA GLU A 284 -11.78 -31.35 -7.89
C GLU A 284 -11.99 -31.66 -6.41
N ASN A 285 -11.44 -30.82 -5.53
CA ASN A 285 -11.61 -30.99 -4.10
C ASN A 285 -12.92 -30.34 -3.65
N THR A 286 -13.91 -31.14 -3.28
CA THR A 286 -15.18 -30.67 -2.71
C THR A 286 -15.07 -30.26 -1.24
N LEU A 287 -13.96 -30.63 -0.59
CA LEU A 287 -13.64 -30.26 0.78
C LEU A 287 -12.94 -28.91 0.82
N GLU A 288 -13.46 -27.99 1.61
CA GLU A 288 -12.68 -26.81 1.98
C GLU A 288 -11.65 -27.20 3.04
N LYS A 289 -10.38 -26.98 2.71
CA LYS A 289 -9.26 -27.30 3.60
C LYS A 289 -9.37 -26.57 4.92
N GLY A 290 -9.05 -27.28 6.00
CA GLY A 290 -8.95 -26.69 7.33
C GLY A 290 -7.73 -25.78 7.51
N TRP A 291 -7.85 -24.80 8.40
CA TRP A 291 -6.77 -23.87 8.75
C TRP A 291 -6.95 -23.32 10.16
N SER A 292 -5.85 -22.90 10.79
CA SER A 292 -5.89 -22.12 12.03
C SER A 292 -5.25 -20.75 11.88
N LEU A 293 -5.55 -19.83 12.80
CA LEU A 293 -4.90 -18.51 12.84
C LEU A 293 -3.38 -18.65 12.96
N ALA A 294 -2.92 -19.55 13.83
CA ALA A 294 -1.49 -19.82 14.01
C ALA A 294 -0.82 -20.34 12.74
N GLU A 295 -1.51 -21.19 11.95
CA GLU A 295 -1.00 -21.70 10.68
C GLU A 295 -0.90 -20.60 9.61
N VAL A 296 -1.93 -19.77 9.47
CA VAL A 296 -1.99 -18.73 8.44
C VAL A 296 -1.01 -17.59 8.73
N PHE A 297 -1.03 -17.05 9.95
CA PHE A 297 -0.17 -15.92 10.34
C PHE A 297 1.22 -16.37 10.83
N GLY A 298 1.42 -17.68 11.04
CA GLY A 298 2.68 -18.25 11.53
C GLY A 298 2.95 -18.00 13.02
N ARG A 299 1.92 -17.58 13.78
CA ARG A 299 1.96 -17.26 15.22
C ARG A 299 0.53 -17.17 15.77
N SER A 300 0.34 -17.50 17.04
CA SER A 300 -0.93 -17.28 17.75
C SER A 300 -1.11 -15.82 18.15
N LEU A 301 -2.36 -15.45 18.46
CA LEU A 301 -2.70 -14.11 18.93
C LEU A 301 -2.42 -14.00 20.44
N ASN A 302 -1.68 -12.96 20.86
CA ASN A 302 -1.23 -12.80 22.24
C ASN A 302 -2.22 -11.99 23.10
N GLY A 303 -3.44 -12.52 23.29
CA GLY A 303 -4.53 -11.87 24.03
C GLY A 303 -4.93 -10.49 23.47
N VAL A 304 -5.80 -9.78 24.18
CA VAL A 304 -6.20 -8.40 23.85
C VAL A 304 -5.12 -7.40 24.27
N CYS A 305 -5.01 -6.29 23.56
CA CYS A 305 -4.25 -5.14 24.02
C CYS A 305 -4.73 -4.67 25.41
N PRO A 306 -3.87 -4.59 26.44
CA PRO A 306 -4.27 -4.20 27.81
C PRO A 306 -4.83 -2.78 27.95
N LEU A 307 -4.73 -1.97 26.89
CA LEU A 307 -5.21 -0.59 26.86
C LEU A 307 -6.66 -0.47 26.40
N THR A 308 -7.22 -1.55 25.86
CA THR A 308 -8.62 -1.62 25.45
C THR A 308 -9.51 -1.72 26.68
N GLU A 309 -10.50 -0.83 26.80
CA GLU A 309 -11.44 -0.85 27.93
C GLU A 309 -12.64 -1.77 27.64
N GLY A 310 -13.06 -2.57 28.62
CA GLY A 310 -14.18 -3.52 28.50
C GLY A 310 -13.79 -4.92 28.01
N ASN A 311 -14.78 -5.72 27.62
CA ASN A 311 -14.59 -7.05 27.01
C ASN A 311 -15.06 -7.03 25.54
N PRO A 312 -14.40 -6.26 24.65
CA PRO A 312 -14.87 -6.11 23.28
C PRO A 312 -14.66 -7.38 22.47
N GLU A 313 -15.65 -7.65 21.62
CA GLU A 313 -15.54 -8.57 20.50
C GLU A 313 -14.35 -8.15 19.61
N THR A 314 -13.23 -8.85 19.78
CA THR A 314 -11.95 -8.46 19.18
C THR A 314 -11.71 -9.18 17.85
N VAL A 315 -12.14 -10.43 17.74
CA VAL A 315 -12.00 -11.23 16.51
C VAL A 315 -13.39 -11.64 16.06
N CYS A 316 -13.74 -11.36 14.80
CA CYS A 316 -14.96 -11.81 14.17
C CYS A 316 -14.63 -12.66 12.94
N LEU A 317 -15.39 -13.73 12.75
CA LEU A 317 -15.27 -14.67 11.64
C LEU A 317 -16.61 -14.72 10.90
N ARG A 318 -16.57 -14.45 9.60
CA ARG A 318 -17.73 -14.51 8.72
C ARG A 318 -17.82 -15.87 8.04
N VAL A 319 -18.54 -16.79 8.66
CA VAL A 319 -18.85 -18.14 8.17
C VAL A 319 -20.28 -18.53 8.58
N PRO A 320 -20.98 -19.38 7.79
CA PRO A 320 -22.31 -19.86 8.16
C PRO A 320 -22.32 -20.49 9.55
N ASN A 321 -23.37 -20.24 10.34
CA ASN A 321 -23.50 -20.71 11.72
C ASN A 321 -23.49 -22.25 11.88
N GLU A 322 -23.71 -22.98 10.79
CA GLU A 322 -23.63 -24.45 10.75
C GLU A 322 -22.19 -24.95 10.71
N ARG A 323 -21.24 -24.13 10.22
CA ARG A 323 -19.85 -24.54 10.04
C ARG A 323 -19.18 -24.81 11.38
N ARG A 324 -18.47 -25.92 11.51
CA ARG A 324 -17.71 -26.20 12.74
C ARG A 324 -16.50 -25.27 12.82
N VAL A 325 -16.31 -24.68 14.00
CA VAL A 325 -15.17 -23.83 14.37
C VAL A 325 -14.74 -24.25 15.77
N ASP A 326 -13.49 -24.65 15.94
CA ASP A 326 -12.95 -25.04 17.24
C ASP A 326 -12.26 -23.81 17.87
N ILE A 327 -12.62 -23.51 19.13
CA ILE A 327 -12.12 -22.37 19.90
C ILE A 327 -11.62 -22.81 21.29
N PRO A 328 -10.73 -22.03 21.93
CA PRO A 328 -10.30 -22.31 23.29
C PRO A 328 -11.48 -22.19 24.29
N PRO A 329 -11.53 -23.00 25.35
CA PRO A 329 -12.67 -23.08 26.26
C PRO A 329 -12.92 -21.81 27.09
N GLU A 330 -11.92 -20.92 27.19
CA GLU A 330 -11.98 -19.68 27.95
C GLU A 330 -12.58 -18.51 27.15
N VAL A 331 -12.93 -18.70 25.88
CA VAL A 331 -13.37 -17.62 24.98
C VAL A 331 -14.89 -17.58 24.88
N THR A 332 -15.46 -16.38 24.96
CA THR A 332 -16.91 -16.18 24.76
C THR A 332 -17.20 -15.97 23.28
N GLU A 333 -18.04 -16.82 22.70
CA GLU A 333 -18.56 -16.70 21.33
C GLU A 333 -19.93 -16.03 21.33
N THR A 334 -20.10 -15.00 20.49
CA THR A 334 -21.36 -14.34 20.21
C THR A 334 -21.71 -14.53 18.73
N ARG A 335 -22.93 -15.02 18.44
CA ARG A 335 -23.42 -15.18 17.06
C ARG A 335 -24.34 -14.03 16.71
N GLN A 336 -24.07 -13.38 15.59
CA GLN A 336 -24.93 -12.30 15.12
C GLN A 336 -26.20 -12.85 14.45
N ALA A 337 -27.22 -12.00 14.39
CA ALA A 337 -28.52 -12.34 13.82
C ALA A 337 -28.49 -12.52 12.30
N ASP A 338 -27.40 -12.15 11.63
CA ASP A 338 -27.21 -12.32 10.19
C ASP A 338 -27.02 -13.80 9.78
N GLY A 339 -26.76 -14.71 10.72
CA GLY A 339 -26.54 -16.13 10.46
C GLY A 339 -25.15 -16.48 9.94
N TYR A 340 -24.31 -15.48 9.69
CA TYR A 340 -23.00 -15.65 9.04
C TYR A 340 -21.85 -15.02 9.81
N THR A 341 -22.09 -14.26 10.88
CA THR A 341 -21.03 -13.61 11.65
C THR A 341 -20.97 -14.13 13.07
N ARG A 342 -19.77 -14.52 13.49
CA ARG A 342 -19.45 -14.95 14.86
C ARG A 342 -18.31 -14.11 15.39
N CYS A 343 -18.47 -13.59 16.59
CA CYS A 343 -17.48 -12.74 17.23
C CYS A 343 -17.01 -13.33 18.56
N PHE A 344 -15.74 -13.13 18.87
CA PHE A 344 -15.05 -13.73 20.00
C PHE A 344 -14.51 -12.63 20.91
N ALA A 345 -14.96 -12.65 22.17
CA ALA A 345 -14.44 -11.81 23.22
C ALA A 345 -13.25 -12.52 23.89
N LEU A 346 -12.10 -11.87 23.86
CA LEU A 346 -10.83 -12.47 24.26
C LEU A 346 -10.40 -11.98 25.64
N HIS A 347 -9.72 -12.83 26.40
CA HIS A 347 -9.16 -12.44 27.68
C HIS A 347 -7.76 -11.81 27.54
N PRO A 348 -7.39 -10.87 28.42
CA PRO A 348 -6.03 -10.35 28.45
C PRO A 348 -5.01 -11.45 28.80
N SER A 349 -3.87 -11.45 28.12
CA SER A 349 -2.71 -12.32 28.40
C SER A 349 -2.88 -13.83 28.17
N THR A 350 -4.00 -14.29 27.60
CA THR A 350 -4.14 -15.68 27.15
C THR A 350 -3.91 -15.79 25.63
N PRO A 351 -3.10 -16.75 25.16
CA PRO A 351 -2.95 -16.97 23.74
C PRO A 351 -4.26 -17.46 23.14
N PHE A 352 -4.68 -16.85 22.04
CA PHE A 352 -5.86 -17.22 21.28
C PHE A 352 -5.45 -17.80 19.93
N ASP A 353 -6.03 -18.94 19.61
CA ASP A 353 -5.98 -19.55 18.28
C ASP A 353 -7.38 -20.09 17.95
N LEU A 354 -7.79 -19.90 16.71
CA LEU A 354 -9.06 -20.39 16.18
C LEU A 354 -8.75 -21.31 15.01
N SER A 355 -9.37 -22.48 14.99
CA SER A 355 -9.20 -23.45 13.92
C SER A 355 -10.52 -23.84 13.27
N ILE A 356 -10.52 -23.84 11.94
CA ILE A 356 -11.60 -24.36 11.13
C ILE A 356 -11.16 -25.73 10.62
N PRO A 357 -11.82 -26.83 11.03
CA PRO A 357 -11.52 -28.15 10.50
C PRO A 357 -11.95 -28.28 9.03
N GLU A 358 -11.28 -29.20 8.32
CA GLU A 358 -11.66 -29.61 6.97
C GLU A 358 -13.06 -30.26 7.01
N GLN A 359 -13.97 -29.76 6.18
CA GLN A 359 -15.35 -30.21 6.14
C GLN A 359 -15.99 -29.91 4.77
N GLU A 360 -17.03 -30.66 4.41
CA GLU A 360 -17.85 -30.34 3.25
C GLU A 360 -18.65 -29.06 3.52
N VAL A 361 -18.65 -28.17 2.53
CA VAL A 361 -19.34 -26.89 2.64
C VAL A 361 -20.64 -26.96 1.84
N HIS A 362 -21.76 -27.02 2.54
CA HIS A 362 -23.10 -27.05 1.93
C HIS A 362 -23.71 -25.65 1.73
N SER A 363 -23.24 -24.66 2.49
CA SER A 363 -23.69 -23.27 2.42
C SER A 363 -22.48 -22.33 2.35
N GLN A 364 -22.53 -21.36 1.43
CA GLN A 364 -21.53 -20.31 1.30
C GLN A 364 -22.09 -18.98 1.79
N VAL A 365 -21.20 -18.09 2.23
CA VAL A 365 -21.58 -16.71 2.56
C VAL A 365 -22.01 -16.03 1.26
N PRO A 366 -23.23 -15.47 1.17
CA PRO A 366 -23.68 -14.81 -0.05
C PRO A 366 -22.81 -13.59 -0.33
N LEU A 367 -22.30 -13.50 -1.57
CA LEU A 367 -21.59 -12.32 -2.05
C LEU A 367 -22.62 -11.23 -2.36
N LYS A 368 -22.41 -10.03 -1.80
CA LYS A 368 -23.21 -8.86 -2.15
C LYS A 368 -22.94 -8.49 -3.61
N GLU A 369 -24.00 -8.18 -4.36
CA GLU A 369 -23.86 -7.75 -5.75
C GLU A 369 -23.11 -6.41 -5.86
N ARG A 370 -22.35 -6.25 -6.95
CA ARG A 370 -21.58 -5.02 -7.18
C ARG A 370 -22.52 -3.91 -7.64
N SER A 371 -22.30 -2.69 -7.16
CA SER A 371 -23.08 -1.53 -7.61
C SER A 371 -22.68 -1.03 -9.00
N LEU A 372 -21.41 -1.22 -9.39
CA LEU A 372 -20.87 -0.78 -10.67
C LEU A 372 -19.59 -1.56 -11.00
N HIS A 373 -19.40 -1.92 -12.26
CA HIS A 373 -18.11 -2.38 -12.78
C HIS A 373 -17.48 -1.30 -13.65
N ALA A 374 -16.18 -1.06 -13.46
CA ALA A 374 -15.45 -0.04 -14.20
C ALA A 374 -14.07 -0.56 -14.64
N GLU A 375 -13.77 -0.40 -15.92
CA GLU A 375 -12.49 -0.72 -16.53
C GLU A 375 -11.98 0.48 -17.32
N ARG A 376 -10.66 0.63 -17.36
CA ARG A 376 -9.99 1.67 -18.13
C ARG A 376 -8.81 1.07 -18.89
N THR A 377 -8.65 1.46 -20.15
CA THR A 377 -7.61 0.94 -21.04
C THR A 377 -7.08 2.04 -21.96
N ILE A 378 -5.77 2.02 -22.22
CA ILE A 378 -5.17 2.83 -23.29
C ILE A 378 -5.38 2.10 -24.62
N VAL A 379 -5.88 2.81 -25.62
CA VAL A 379 -6.10 2.33 -26.98
C VAL A 379 -5.33 3.18 -28.00
N GLY A 380 -5.26 2.74 -29.24
CA GLY A 380 -4.54 3.42 -30.32
C GLY A 380 -3.14 2.87 -30.56
N HIS A 381 -2.47 3.41 -31.58
CA HIS A 381 -1.14 3.00 -32.01
C HIS A 381 -0.22 4.21 -32.15
N GLY A 382 1.09 3.98 -31.97
CA GLY A 382 2.11 5.02 -32.12
C GLY A 382 2.59 5.64 -30.81
N GLN A 383 3.58 6.54 -30.95
CA GLN A 383 4.29 7.17 -29.83
C GLN A 383 3.90 8.63 -29.60
N GLU A 384 3.14 9.25 -30.50
CA GLU A 384 2.71 10.65 -30.38
C GLU A 384 1.29 10.78 -29.82
N ARG A 385 0.35 9.98 -30.34
CA ARG A 385 -1.06 10.02 -29.97
C ARG A 385 -1.56 8.67 -29.49
N GLY A 386 -2.65 8.69 -28.74
CA GLY A 386 -3.39 7.51 -28.29
C GLY A 386 -4.82 7.90 -27.95
N GLY A 387 -5.57 6.93 -27.47
CA GLY A 387 -6.91 7.14 -26.93
C GLY A 387 -7.05 6.48 -25.57
N MET A 388 -7.97 7.00 -24.77
CA MET A 388 -8.44 6.38 -23.55
C MET A 388 -9.80 5.74 -23.83
N ARG A 389 -10.00 4.52 -23.35
CA ARG A 389 -11.29 3.85 -23.33
C ARG A 389 -11.65 3.52 -21.90
N ILE A 390 -12.82 3.97 -21.46
CA ILE A 390 -13.35 3.74 -20.12
C ILE A 390 -14.69 3.03 -20.27
N ILE A 391 -14.86 1.88 -19.63
CA ILE A 391 -16.03 1.03 -19.73
C ILE A 391 -16.69 0.99 -18.35
N PHE A 392 -17.96 1.35 -18.29
CA PHE A 392 -18.80 1.24 -17.10
C PHE A 392 -19.91 0.25 -17.39
N ASN A 393 -20.10 -0.73 -16.52
CA ASN A 393 -21.20 -1.68 -16.61
C ASN A 393 -22.06 -1.58 -15.35
N ASN A 394 -23.35 -1.29 -15.54
CA ASN A 394 -24.34 -1.26 -14.48
C ASN A 394 -25.08 -2.61 -14.44
N PRO A 395 -24.85 -3.43 -13.41
CA PRO A 395 -25.51 -4.73 -13.27
C PRO A 395 -26.96 -4.63 -12.76
N SER A 396 -27.42 -3.45 -12.31
CA SER A 396 -28.79 -3.28 -11.85
C SER A 396 -29.77 -3.32 -13.02
N GLU A 397 -30.80 -4.17 -12.93
CA GLU A 397 -31.86 -4.29 -13.94
C GLU A 397 -32.90 -3.16 -13.89
N THR A 398 -32.98 -2.42 -12.78
CA THR A 398 -34.12 -1.53 -12.50
C THR A 398 -33.73 -0.06 -12.37
N SER A 399 -32.55 0.25 -11.83
CA SER A 399 -32.15 1.61 -11.49
C SER A 399 -30.90 2.08 -12.23
N PRO A 400 -30.86 3.34 -12.71
CA PRO A 400 -29.62 3.94 -13.17
C PRO A 400 -28.67 4.15 -11.99
N VAL A 401 -27.36 4.14 -12.27
CA VAL A 401 -26.33 4.40 -11.27
C VAL A 401 -25.66 5.73 -11.58
N GLU A 402 -25.74 6.65 -10.62
CA GLU A 402 -25.11 7.97 -10.67
C GLU A 402 -23.84 7.98 -9.82
N PHE A 403 -22.75 8.52 -10.37
CA PHE A 403 -21.46 8.54 -9.71
C PHE A 403 -20.54 9.64 -10.26
N ILE A 404 -19.52 9.95 -9.47
CA ILE A 404 -18.45 10.86 -9.85
C ILE A 404 -17.25 10.03 -10.32
N TYR A 405 -16.73 10.35 -11.50
CA TYR A 405 -15.50 9.78 -12.04
C TYR A 405 -14.40 10.83 -11.98
N PHE A 406 -13.34 10.56 -11.24
CA PHE A 406 -12.17 11.41 -11.09
C PHE A 406 -10.92 10.77 -11.67
N GLU A 407 -10.25 11.50 -12.56
CA GLU A 407 -9.02 11.08 -13.18
C GLU A 407 -7.94 12.16 -13.02
N THR A 408 -6.78 11.72 -12.52
CA THR A 408 -5.56 12.51 -12.50
C THR A 408 -4.58 11.95 -13.53
N LEU A 409 -4.15 12.81 -14.46
CA LEU A 409 -3.22 12.44 -15.52
C LEU A 409 -1.94 13.26 -15.39
N PRO A 410 -0.76 12.65 -15.63
CA PRO A 410 0.49 13.39 -15.65
C PRO A 410 0.48 14.45 -16.75
N TRP A 411 1.25 15.53 -16.57
CA TRP A 411 1.27 16.66 -17.50
C TRP A 411 1.68 16.29 -18.94
N PHE A 412 2.43 15.19 -19.09
CA PHE A 412 2.86 14.66 -20.37
C PHE A 412 1.82 13.76 -21.07
N LEU A 413 0.66 13.55 -20.45
CA LEU A 413 -0.49 12.87 -21.03
C LEU A 413 -1.63 13.89 -21.14
N ARG A 414 -1.86 14.40 -22.35
CA ARG A 414 -2.73 15.56 -22.57
C ARG A 414 -4.02 15.12 -23.27
N PRO A 415 -5.15 15.03 -22.54
CA PRO A 415 -6.42 14.60 -23.11
C PRO A 415 -7.06 15.70 -23.96
N PHE A 416 -7.66 15.30 -25.08
CA PHE A 416 -8.52 16.14 -25.91
C PHE A 416 -9.98 15.96 -25.47
N VAL A 417 -10.40 16.68 -24.44
CA VAL A 417 -11.76 16.56 -23.86
C VAL A 417 -12.87 16.76 -24.90
N HIS A 418 -12.63 17.58 -25.93
CA HIS A 418 -13.58 17.80 -27.03
C HIS A 418 -13.83 16.57 -27.92
N THR A 419 -12.97 15.54 -27.84
CA THR A 419 -13.11 14.27 -28.56
C THR A 419 -13.90 13.22 -27.78
N LEU A 420 -14.42 13.59 -26.60
CA LEU A 420 -15.18 12.68 -25.74
C LEU A 420 -16.42 12.15 -26.47
N GLN A 421 -16.45 10.84 -26.70
CA GLN A 421 -17.56 10.12 -27.30
C GLN A 421 -18.13 9.11 -26.31
N ALA A 422 -19.44 8.94 -26.32
CA ALA A 422 -20.15 7.96 -25.50
C ALA A 422 -20.85 6.94 -26.40
N THR A 423 -20.74 5.67 -26.02
CA THR A 423 -21.48 4.58 -26.65
C THR A 423 -22.18 3.77 -25.58
N ILE A 424 -23.42 3.37 -25.82
CA ILE A 424 -24.21 2.53 -24.92
C ILE A 424 -24.46 1.19 -25.59
N THR A 425 -24.31 0.12 -24.83
CA THR A 425 -24.70 -1.24 -25.18
C THR A 425 -25.74 -1.70 -24.17
N GLY A 426 -26.99 -1.88 -24.60
CA GLY A 426 -28.05 -2.41 -23.73
C GLY A 426 -28.12 -3.93 -23.80
N HIS A 427 -29.23 -4.49 -23.30
CA HIS A 427 -29.50 -5.93 -23.31
C HIS A 427 -29.51 -6.56 -24.72
N ASP A 428 -29.80 -5.78 -25.75
CA ASP A 428 -29.80 -6.26 -27.14
C ASP A 428 -28.38 -6.46 -27.72
N GLY A 429 -27.34 -6.08 -26.98
CA GLY A 429 -25.94 -6.20 -27.40
C GLY A 429 -25.55 -5.23 -28.52
N VAL A 430 -26.45 -4.34 -28.95
CA VAL A 430 -26.20 -3.41 -30.05
C VAL A 430 -25.58 -2.13 -29.51
N ARG A 431 -24.38 -1.82 -30.01
CA ARG A 431 -23.67 -0.59 -29.68
C ARG A 431 -24.31 0.60 -30.39
N ARG A 432 -24.72 1.60 -29.62
CA ARG A 432 -25.29 2.85 -30.12
C ARG A 432 -24.43 4.01 -29.65
N GLN A 433 -24.00 4.85 -30.59
CA GLN A 433 -23.37 6.12 -30.24
C GLN A 433 -24.44 7.08 -29.76
N VAL A 434 -24.19 7.72 -28.62
CA VAL A 434 -25.08 8.72 -28.02
C VAL A 434 -24.33 10.02 -27.80
N PRO A 435 -25.01 11.17 -27.76
CA PRO A 435 -24.41 12.41 -27.32
C PRO A 435 -23.82 12.24 -25.91
N SER A 436 -22.58 12.69 -25.70
CA SER A 436 -21.91 12.59 -24.40
C SER A 436 -22.69 13.29 -23.28
N SER A 437 -23.45 14.34 -23.59
CA SER A 437 -24.32 15.06 -22.65
C SER A 437 -25.48 14.23 -22.08
N GLN A 438 -25.82 13.09 -22.69
CA GLN A 438 -26.82 12.17 -22.12
C GLN A 438 -26.26 11.37 -20.93
N ILE A 439 -24.95 11.13 -20.93
CA ILE A 439 -24.26 10.34 -19.90
C ILE A 439 -23.54 11.26 -18.91
N VAL A 440 -22.85 12.27 -19.43
CA VAL A 440 -22.05 13.24 -18.68
C VAL A 440 -22.92 14.43 -18.34
N LYS A 441 -23.29 14.56 -17.08
CA LYS A 441 -24.11 15.66 -16.56
C LYS A 441 -23.29 16.92 -16.34
N GLU A 442 -22.12 16.77 -15.73
CA GLU A 442 -21.23 17.87 -15.37
C GLU A 442 -19.76 17.49 -15.63
N THR A 443 -18.92 18.49 -15.87
CA THR A 443 -17.49 18.31 -16.15
C THR A 443 -16.68 19.39 -15.45
N PHE A 444 -15.81 18.98 -14.53
CA PHE A 444 -14.81 19.84 -13.92
C PHE A 444 -13.44 19.49 -14.52
N TYR A 445 -12.90 20.40 -15.32
CA TYR A 445 -11.66 20.17 -16.05
C TYR A 445 -10.60 21.21 -15.70
N ARG A 446 -9.43 20.72 -15.29
CA ARG A 446 -8.25 21.55 -15.07
C ARG A 446 -7.11 21.04 -15.95
N PRO A 447 -6.74 21.78 -17.01
CA PRO A 447 -5.74 21.31 -17.97
C PRO A 447 -4.33 21.24 -17.37
N ALA A 448 -3.51 20.33 -17.90
CA ALA A 448 -2.09 20.28 -17.60
C ALA A 448 -1.35 21.56 -17.99
N ILE A 449 -0.27 21.85 -17.27
CA ILE A 449 0.74 22.84 -17.61
C ILE A 449 2.09 22.14 -17.57
N ASP A 450 2.82 22.19 -18.68
CA ASP A 450 4.10 21.48 -18.85
C ASP A 450 5.02 21.65 -17.65
N ARG A 451 5.42 20.52 -17.05
CA ARG A 451 6.35 20.42 -15.91
C ARG A 451 5.92 21.18 -14.66
N LYS A 452 4.68 21.68 -14.61
CA LYS A 452 4.15 22.45 -13.48
C LYS A 452 2.95 21.80 -12.84
N ARG A 453 2.03 21.24 -13.63
CA ARG A 453 0.76 20.70 -13.15
C ARG A 453 0.21 19.61 -14.07
N GLY A 454 -0.25 18.51 -13.50
CA GLY A 454 -0.99 17.47 -14.22
C GLY A 454 -2.41 17.91 -14.63
N THR A 455 -3.09 17.06 -15.39
CA THR A 455 -4.50 17.25 -15.73
C THR A 455 -5.39 16.64 -14.64
N GLN A 456 -6.45 17.36 -14.29
CA GLN A 456 -7.53 16.86 -13.45
C GLN A 456 -8.82 16.90 -14.27
N LEU A 457 -9.53 15.78 -14.26
CA LEU A 457 -10.82 15.59 -14.94
C LEU A 457 -11.79 14.94 -13.96
N GLU A 458 -12.85 15.64 -13.58
CA GLU A 458 -13.97 15.07 -12.84
C GLU A 458 -15.23 15.14 -13.70
N LEU A 459 -15.93 14.02 -13.80
CA LEU A 459 -17.17 13.87 -14.57
C LEU A 459 -18.27 13.35 -13.65
N THR A 460 -19.41 14.05 -13.62
CA THR A 460 -20.64 13.52 -13.01
C THR A 460 -21.36 12.70 -14.06
N LEU A 461 -21.47 11.39 -13.85
CA LEU A 461 -21.95 10.42 -14.83
C LEU A 461 -23.23 9.73 -14.35
N SER A 462 -24.08 9.34 -15.30
CA SER A 462 -25.25 8.49 -15.06
C SER A 462 -25.29 7.36 -16.08
N VAL A 463 -25.21 6.12 -15.58
CA VAL A 463 -25.25 4.91 -16.41
C VAL A 463 -26.63 4.24 -16.27
N PRO A 464 -27.40 4.07 -17.36
CA PRO A 464 -28.71 3.42 -17.32
C PRO A 464 -28.66 1.98 -16.78
N ALA A 465 -29.80 1.49 -16.28
CA ALA A 465 -29.98 0.11 -15.86
C ALA A 465 -29.65 -0.89 -16.99
N ALA A 466 -29.12 -2.06 -16.63
CA ALA A 466 -28.79 -3.19 -17.51
C ALA A 466 -28.02 -2.77 -18.77
N SER A 467 -27.05 -1.87 -18.61
CA SER A 467 -26.31 -1.31 -19.74
C SER A 467 -24.83 -1.14 -19.47
N THR A 468 -24.05 -1.25 -20.54
CA THR A 468 -22.63 -0.94 -20.57
C THR A 468 -22.41 0.35 -21.36
N VAL A 469 -21.84 1.36 -20.69
CA VAL A 469 -21.46 2.63 -21.28
C VAL A 469 -19.95 2.65 -21.50
N THR A 470 -19.51 2.92 -22.72
CA THR A 470 -18.10 3.11 -23.05
C THR A 470 -17.85 4.56 -23.44
N LEU A 471 -17.00 5.23 -22.66
CA LEU A 471 -16.48 6.57 -22.96
C LEU A 471 -15.11 6.45 -23.63
N THR A 472 -14.89 7.22 -24.69
CA THR A 472 -13.58 7.31 -25.36
C THR A 472 -13.18 8.75 -25.58
N TYR A 473 -11.90 9.07 -25.38
CA TYR A 473 -11.32 10.36 -25.75
C TYR A 473 -9.89 10.15 -26.25
N ASP A 474 -9.45 11.00 -27.17
CA ASP A 474 -8.08 10.98 -27.69
C ASP A 474 -7.15 11.79 -26.78
N PHE A 475 -5.86 11.46 -26.80
CA PHE A 475 -4.83 12.22 -26.10
C PHE A 475 -3.52 12.28 -26.90
N GLU A 476 -2.69 13.26 -26.58
CA GLU A 476 -1.31 13.35 -27.04
C GLU A 476 -0.31 13.06 -25.92
N LYS A 477 0.86 12.56 -26.31
CA LYS A 477 2.00 12.25 -25.45
C LYS A 477 3.06 13.34 -25.62
N ALA A 478 3.41 14.03 -24.54
CA ALA A 478 4.46 15.04 -24.60
C ALA A 478 5.86 14.39 -24.63
N ILE A 479 6.78 15.02 -25.35
CA ILE A 479 8.19 14.60 -25.39
C ILE A 479 8.87 15.03 -24.07
N LEU A 480 9.53 14.07 -23.44
CA LEU A 480 10.30 14.28 -22.22
C LEU A 480 11.77 14.59 -22.54
N ARG A 481 12.44 15.28 -21.62
CA ARG A 481 13.89 15.47 -21.62
C ARG A 481 14.56 14.19 -21.16
N TYR A 482 15.81 13.97 -21.56
CA TYR A 482 16.54 12.74 -21.18
C TYR A 482 16.64 12.55 -19.64
N THR A 483 16.71 13.64 -18.88
CA THR A 483 16.76 13.62 -17.39
C THR A 483 15.40 13.34 -16.74
N GLU A 484 14.31 13.36 -17.49
CA GLU A 484 12.94 13.15 -16.98
C GLU A 484 12.53 11.67 -17.05
N TYR A 485 13.32 10.82 -17.71
CA TYR A 485 13.07 9.39 -17.75
C TYR A 485 13.57 8.71 -16.47
N PRO A 486 12.83 7.69 -15.97
CA PRO A 486 13.35 6.81 -14.94
C PRO A 486 14.53 5.97 -15.48
N PRO A 487 15.34 5.35 -14.60
CA PRO A 487 16.48 4.52 -15.00
C PRO A 487 16.13 3.40 -16.00
N ASP A 488 14.90 2.89 -15.97
CA ASP A 488 14.34 1.99 -16.99
C ASP A 488 13.25 2.70 -17.80
N ALA A 489 13.69 3.46 -18.81
CA ALA A 489 12.80 4.22 -19.66
C ALA A 489 11.88 3.36 -20.53
N ASN A 490 12.28 2.11 -20.85
CA ASN A 490 11.56 1.22 -21.76
C ASN A 490 10.31 0.60 -21.12
N ARG A 491 10.28 0.47 -19.79
CA ARG A 491 9.08 0.06 -19.04
C ARG A 491 7.91 1.02 -19.25
N GLY A 492 8.18 2.32 -19.38
CA GLY A 492 7.17 3.37 -19.43
C GLY A 492 6.75 3.90 -18.05
N PHE A 493 5.73 4.76 -18.05
CA PHE A 493 5.30 5.52 -16.87
C PHE A 493 3.98 4.99 -16.31
N ASN A 494 3.88 4.88 -14.99
CA ASN A 494 2.62 4.54 -14.35
C ASN A 494 1.69 5.76 -14.36
N VAL A 495 0.44 5.56 -14.79
CA VAL A 495 -0.63 6.55 -14.71
C VAL A 495 -1.58 6.11 -13.61
N ALA A 496 -1.92 7.05 -12.72
CA ALA A 496 -2.71 6.76 -11.54
C ALA A 496 -4.08 6.12 -11.88
N PRO A 497 -4.58 5.23 -11.02
CA PRO A 497 -5.98 4.81 -11.02
C PRO A 497 -6.95 5.98 -11.08
N ALA A 498 -8.09 5.79 -11.74
CA ALA A 498 -9.21 6.70 -11.60
C ALA A 498 -9.99 6.33 -10.33
N VAL A 499 -10.52 7.35 -9.65
CA VAL A 499 -11.35 7.22 -8.45
C VAL A 499 -12.80 7.40 -8.87
N ILE A 500 -13.65 6.45 -8.50
CA ILE A 500 -15.09 6.50 -8.74
C ILE A 500 -15.77 6.55 -7.40
N ARG A 501 -16.60 7.57 -7.19
CA ARG A 501 -17.38 7.74 -5.98
C ARG A 501 -18.86 7.56 -6.32
N LEU A 502 -19.49 6.59 -5.68
CA LEU A 502 -20.93 6.40 -5.71
C LEU A 502 -21.57 6.98 -4.46
N ASN A 503 -22.77 7.53 -4.63
CA ASN A 503 -23.55 7.98 -3.49
C ASN A 503 -23.98 6.79 -2.62
N PRO A 504 -24.09 6.99 -1.30
CA PRO A 504 -24.62 5.97 -0.40
C PRO A 504 -26.00 5.50 -0.86
N GLN A 505 -26.27 4.19 -0.76
CA GLN A 505 -27.63 3.65 -0.87
C GLN A 505 -28.40 3.90 0.43
N ASP A 506 -29.74 3.88 0.39
CA ASP A 506 -30.65 4.29 1.48
C ASP A 506 -30.41 3.66 2.89
N ASN A 507 -29.55 2.65 3.01
CA ASN A 507 -29.20 1.98 4.28
C ASN A 507 -27.73 2.16 4.73
N GLU A 508 -26.89 2.82 3.93
CA GLU A 508 -25.46 3.03 4.25
C GLU A 508 -25.19 4.53 4.43
N SER A 509 -24.48 4.91 5.50
CA SER A 509 -24.17 6.31 5.75
C SER A 509 -22.94 6.82 4.98
N SER A 510 -22.11 5.93 4.44
CA SER A 510 -20.84 6.28 3.79
C SER A 510 -20.87 6.04 2.28
N PRO A 511 -20.26 6.91 1.47
CA PRO A 511 -20.13 6.71 0.03
C PRO A 511 -19.28 5.48 -0.30
N ILE A 512 -19.53 4.88 -1.47
CA ILE A 512 -18.75 3.76 -1.99
C ILE A 512 -17.66 4.30 -2.92
N TYR A 513 -16.42 3.87 -2.71
CA TYR A 513 -15.29 4.21 -3.55
C TYR A 513 -14.83 2.99 -4.35
N ILE A 514 -14.64 3.18 -5.65
CA ILE A 514 -14.07 2.18 -6.56
C ILE A 514 -12.86 2.80 -7.24
N ARG A 515 -11.78 2.03 -7.34
CA ARG A 515 -10.58 2.44 -8.06
C ARG A 515 -10.34 1.54 -9.25
N THR A 516 -10.06 2.13 -10.40
CA THR A 516 -9.65 1.38 -11.59
C THR A 516 -8.24 0.83 -11.40
N THR A 517 -7.77 0.01 -12.33
CA THR A 517 -6.36 -0.37 -12.38
C THR A 517 -5.48 0.83 -12.77
N SER A 518 -4.22 0.83 -12.31
CA SER A 518 -3.18 1.74 -12.82
C SER A 518 -2.87 1.38 -14.26
N LEU A 519 -2.59 2.38 -15.10
CA LEU A 519 -2.18 2.14 -16.48
C LEU A 519 -0.66 2.28 -16.63
N LEU A 520 -0.13 1.68 -17.69
CA LEU A 520 1.26 1.83 -18.10
C LEU A 520 1.30 2.60 -19.43
N LEU A 521 1.85 3.82 -19.39
CA LEU A 521 1.99 4.69 -20.55
C LEU A 521 3.39 4.55 -21.18
N PRO A 522 3.50 3.97 -22.38
CA PRO A 522 4.73 4.03 -23.15
C PRO A 522 4.88 5.41 -23.78
N LEU A 523 6.05 6.02 -23.56
CA LEU A 523 6.47 7.28 -24.17
C LEU A 523 7.62 7.03 -25.15
N PRO A 524 7.80 7.88 -26.17
CA PRO A 524 8.93 7.76 -27.09
C PRO A 524 10.23 7.88 -26.32
N THR A 525 11.05 6.85 -26.28
CA THR A 525 12.36 6.90 -25.60
C THR A 525 13.43 7.47 -26.54
N PRO A 526 14.29 8.39 -26.08
CA PRO A 526 15.45 8.81 -26.87
C PRO A 526 16.45 7.65 -26.99
N ASP A 527 17.39 7.76 -27.93
CA ASP A 527 18.48 6.79 -28.04
C ASP A 527 19.44 6.92 -26.84
N PHE A 528 19.25 6.07 -25.84
CA PHE A 528 20.12 5.97 -24.66
C PHE A 528 21.46 5.27 -24.94
N SER A 529 21.61 4.61 -26.09
CA SER A 529 22.84 3.87 -26.41
C SER A 529 24.01 4.81 -26.69
N MET A 530 23.77 5.95 -27.34
CA MET A 530 24.84 6.90 -27.66
C MET A 530 25.49 7.49 -26.39
N PRO A 531 24.76 8.06 -25.41
CA PRO A 531 25.37 8.51 -24.15
C PRO A 531 26.10 7.39 -23.40
N TYR A 532 25.53 6.18 -23.38
CA TYR A 532 26.15 5.04 -22.71
C TYR A 532 27.49 4.66 -23.34
N ASN A 533 27.55 4.56 -24.67
CA ASN A 533 28.78 4.27 -25.40
C ASN A 533 29.84 5.34 -25.15
N VAL A 534 29.45 6.62 -25.12
CA VAL A 534 30.37 7.73 -24.85
C VAL A 534 30.88 7.69 -23.39
N ILE A 535 30.00 7.43 -22.42
CA ILE A 535 30.38 7.34 -21.00
C ILE A 535 31.33 6.17 -20.77
N ILE A 536 31.07 5.00 -21.37
CA ILE A 536 31.97 3.84 -21.27
C ILE A 536 33.33 4.17 -21.87
N LEU A 537 33.36 4.72 -23.09
CA LEU A 537 34.61 5.05 -23.77
C LEU A 537 35.44 6.04 -22.95
N THR A 538 34.83 7.17 -22.56
CA THR A 538 35.50 8.22 -21.78
C THR A 538 35.97 7.73 -20.42
N SER A 539 35.13 6.99 -19.69
CA SER A 539 35.50 6.40 -18.39
C SER A 539 36.63 5.38 -18.52
N THR A 540 36.63 4.57 -19.58
CA THR A 540 37.71 3.61 -19.86
C THR A 540 39.02 4.33 -20.16
N VAL A 541 38.99 5.37 -20.99
CA VAL A 541 40.17 6.19 -21.30
C VAL A 541 40.73 6.86 -20.04
N ILE A 542 39.86 7.44 -19.21
CA ILE A 542 40.26 8.07 -17.94
C ILE A 542 40.83 7.03 -16.98
N ALA A 543 40.19 5.86 -16.84
CA ALA A 543 40.65 4.79 -15.97
C ALA A 543 42.02 4.24 -16.40
N LEU A 544 42.25 4.06 -17.70
CA LEU A 544 43.54 3.64 -18.24
C LEU A 544 44.61 4.72 -18.06
N ALA A 545 44.29 5.99 -18.33
CA ALA A 545 45.22 7.09 -18.15
C ALA A 545 45.62 7.25 -16.68
N PHE A 546 44.63 7.29 -15.78
CA PHE A 546 44.85 7.35 -14.34
C PHE A 546 45.61 6.13 -13.84
N GLY A 547 45.20 4.91 -14.22
CA GLY A 547 45.87 3.68 -13.82
C GLY A 547 47.33 3.63 -14.26
N ASN A 548 47.63 4.08 -15.48
CA ASN A 548 49.01 4.17 -15.97
C ASN A 548 49.83 5.22 -15.22
N ILE A 549 49.30 6.42 -15.02
CA ILE A 549 49.99 7.50 -14.29
C ILE A 549 50.22 7.08 -12.84
N PHE A 550 49.20 6.55 -12.17
CA PHE A 550 49.28 6.07 -10.80
C PHE A 550 50.31 4.94 -10.67
N ASN A 551 50.31 3.98 -11.60
CA ASN A 551 51.33 2.94 -11.64
C ASN A 551 52.74 3.52 -11.84
N LEU A 552 52.93 4.49 -12.74
CA LEU A 552 54.24 5.12 -12.93
C LEU A 552 54.73 5.86 -11.67
N LEU A 553 53.83 6.52 -10.94
CA LEU A 553 54.18 7.29 -9.74
C LEU A 553 54.45 6.40 -8.53
N VAL A 554 53.68 5.32 -8.36
CA VAL A 554 53.75 4.46 -7.17
C VAL A 554 54.68 3.26 -7.35
N ARG A 555 54.82 2.76 -8.59
CA ARG A 555 55.66 1.59 -8.84
C ARG A 555 57.13 1.99 -8.74
N ARG A 556 57.84 1.38 -7.80
CA ARG A 556 59.29 1.50 -7.71
C ARG A 556 59.93 0.79 -8.92
N PHE A 557 60.47 1.57 -9.84
CA PHE A 557 61.32 1.04 -10.91
C PHE A 557 62.70 0.73 -10.32
N VAL A 558 63.11 -0.52 -10.45
CA VAL A 558 64.37 -1.03 -9.92
C VAL A 558 65.23 -1.44 -11.12
N SER A 559 66.52 -1.11 -11.10
CA SER A 559 67.43 -1.52 -12.18
C SER A 559 67.56 -3.05 -12.24
N LYS A 560 67.98 -3.62 -13.37
CA LYS A 560 68.20 -5.08 -13.47
C LYS A 560 69.20 -5.58 -12.41
N GLU A 561 70.18 -4.77 -12.06
CA GLU A 561 71.20 -5.07 -11.06
C GLU A 561 70.65 -5.00 -9.64
N GLU A 562 69.88 -3.97 -9.30
CA GLU A 562 69.20 -3.89 -8.00
C GLU A 562 68.12 -4.97 -7.85
N ALA A 563 67.42 -5.33 -8.93
CA ALA A 563 66.43 -6.41 -8.92
C ALA A 563 67.11 -7.77 -8.70
N ALA A 564 68.27 -8.00 -9.34
CA ALA A 564 69.10 -9.17 -9.09
C ALA A 564 69.65 -9.21 -7.65
N ALA A 565 70.05 -8.06 -7.10
CA ALA A 565 70.50 -7.94 -5.71
C ALA A 565 69.38 -8.19 -4.69
N LEU A 566 68.19 -7.62 -4.92
CA LEU A 566 66.99 -7.87 -4.12
C LEU A 566 66.54 -9.34 -4.22
N MET A 567 66.56 -9.94 -5.41
CA MET A 567 66.31 -11.37 -5.58
C MET A 567 67.39 -12.22 -4.88
N ALA A 568 68.66 -11.83 -4.90
CA ALA A 568 69.74 -12.51 -4.18
C ALA A 568 69.56 -12.42 -2.64
N GLN A 569 68.92 -11.35 -2.14
CA GLN A 569 68.57 -11.19 -0.73
C GLN A 569 67.34 -11.97 -0.31
N THR A 570 66.43 -12.33 -1.23
CA THR A 570 65.30 -13.22 -0.91
C THR A 570 65.77 -14.63 -0.54
N LEU A 571 64.97 -15.35 0.25
CA LEU A 571 65.30 -16.69 0.76
C LEU A 571 65.69 -17.66 -0.38
N LYS A 572 65.04 -17.53 -1.55
CA LYS A 572 65.30 -18.32 -2.76
C LYS A 572 66.66 -17.99 -3.40
N GLY A 573 67.03 -16.71 -3.45
CA GLY A 573 68.34 -16.27 -3.94
C GLY A 573 69.50 -16.66 -3.02
N ARG A 574 69.30 -16.59 -1.69
CA ARG A 574 70.29 -17.06 -0.70
C ARG A 574 70.51 -18.57 -0.76
N LEU A 575 69.45 -19.35 -0.98
CA LEU A 575 69.54 -20.80 -1.18
C LEU A 575 70.31 -21.15 -2.45
N LEU A 576 69.99 -20.49 -3.58
CA LEU A 576 70.74 -20.67 -4.83
C LEU A 576 72.21 -20.28 -4.68
N GLY A 577 72.51 -19.15 -4.02
CA GLY A 577 73.89 -18.73 -3.75
C GLY A 577 74.66 -19.75 -2.88
N LYS A 578 74.02 -20.34 -1.87
CA LYS A 578 74.63 -21.41 -1.06
C LYS A 578 74.88 -22.69 -1.85
N ILE A 579 73.96 -23.07 -2.75
CA ILE A 579 74.13 -24.24 -3.62
C ILE A 579 75.29 -24.03 -4.59
N VAL A 580 75.42 -22.83 -5.17
CA VAL A 580 76.57 -22.48 -6.03
C VAL A 580 77.87 -22.47 -5.24
N ALA A 581 77.90 -21.90 -4.04
CA ALA A 581 79.09 -21.92 -3.17
C ALA A 581 79.49 -23.35 -2.75
N LEU A 582 78.52 -24.24 -2.53
CA LEU A 582 78.78 -25.65 -2.20
C LEU A 582 79.33 -26.41 -3.42
N ARG A 583 78.79 -26.14 -4.61
CA ARG A 583 79.29 -26.66 -5.89
C ARG A 583 80.73 -26.22 -6.15
N ASP A 584 81.04 -24.94 -5.94
CA ASP A 584 82.39 -24.39 -6.17
C ASP A 584 83.41 -24.93 -5.16
N ARG A 585 82.95 -25.28 -3.95
CA ARG A 585 83.80 -25.92 -2.92
C ARG A 585 84.10 -27.39 -3.23
N ILE A 586 83.20 -28.09 -3.93
CA ILE A 586 83.37 -29.50 -4.28
C ILE A 586 84.18 -29.66 -5.58
N ARG A 587 84.05 -28.73 -6.53
CA ARG A 587 84.64 -28.89 -7.87
C ARG A 587 85.96 -28.15 -8.10
N GLY A 588 86.39 -27.31 -7.15
CA GLY A 588 87.59 -26.47 -7.27
C GLY A 588 87.36 -25.30 -8.24
N LYS A 589 87.80 -24.09 -7.87
CA LYS A 589 87.56 -22.87 -8.66
C LYS A 589 88.19 -22.98 -10.06
N THR A 590 87.36 -23.09 -11.09
CA THR A 590 87.75 -22.70 -12.45
C THR A 590 87.41 -21.23 -12.66
N SER A 591 88.47 -20.40 -12.68
CA SER A 591 88.52 -19.01 -13.15
C SER A 591 88.13 -17.88 -12.18
N LYS A 592 89.09 -16.95 -12.00
CA LYS A 592 88.89 -15.54 -11.64
C LYS A 592 88.36 -14.80 -12.88
N THR A 593 87.37 -13.93 -12.70
CA THR A 593 87.25 -12.67 -13.44
C THR A 593 86.48 -11.67 -12.57
N GLU A 594 86.88 -10.42 -12.73
CA GLU A 594 86.42 -9.18 -12.08
C GLU A 594 84.90 -8.97 -12.10
#